data_AF-M4QJ09-F1
#
_entry.id   AF-M4QJ09-F1
#
_cell.length_a   1.000
_cell.length_b   1.000
_cell.length_c   1.000
_cell.angle_alpha   90.00
_cell.angle_beta   90.00
_cell.angle_gamma   90.00
#
_symmetry.space_group_name_H-M   'P 1'
#
loop_
_entity.id
_entity.type
_entity.pdbx_description
1 polymer ?
#
loop_
_entity_poly.entity_id
_entity_poly.type
_entity_poly.pdbx_seq_one_letter_code
_entity_poly.pdbx_strand_id
1 'polypeptide(L)' 'MFIGQKVRIKYSKQKVASDIADKVGELGVIKGIKFINSQCVTIIVEFDNHTRLWMFREELICLNELKT' A
#
# COMPACT_ATOMS: atom_id res chain seq x y z
N MET A 1 1.87 9.03 5.44
CA MET A 1 1.09 8.45 4.33
C MET A 1 0.03 9.43 3.90
N PHE A 2 0.19 9.94 2.69
CA PHE A 2 -0.73 10.87 2.02
C PHE A 2 -0.91 10.45 0.56
N ILE A 3 -1.99 10.89 -0.07
CA ILE A 3 -2.27 10.60 -1.49
C ILE A 3 -1.15 11.19 -2.36
N GLY A 4 -0.68 10.41 -3.33
CA GLY A 4 0.46 10.73 -4.19
C GLY A 4 1.81 10.24 -3.66
N GLN A 5 1.88 9.75 -2.43
CA GLN A 5 3.13 9.23 -1.87
C GLN A 5 3.50 7.87 -2.47
N LYS A 6 4.78 7.69 -2.83
CA LYS A 6 5.34 6.38 -3.19
C LYS A 6 5.55 5.52 -1.95
N VAL A 7 5.18 4.26 -2.07
CA VAL A 7 5.27 3.27 -0.99
C VAL A 7 5.80 1.96 -1.52
N ARG A 8 6.43 1.18 -0.65
CA ARG A 8 6.84 -0.20 -0.93
C ARG A 8 6.05 -1.16 -0.06
N ILE A 9 5.59 -2.28 -0.60
CA ILE A 9 4.99 -3.34 0.22
C ILE A 9 6.08 -4.04 1.03
N LYS A 10 5.93 -4.06 2.35
CA LYS A 10 6.86 -4.67 3.31
C LYS A 10 6.62 -6.17 3.47
N TYR A 11 5.38 -6.56 3.70
CA TYR A 11 4.92 -7.94 3.85
C TYR A 11 3.39 -7.96 3.66
N SER A 12 2.83 -9.13 3.33
CA SER A 12 1.39 -9.36 3.37
C SER A 12 1.04 -10.15 4.63
N LYS A 13 0.13 -9.63 5.46
CA LYS A 13 -0.30 -10.35 6.67
C LYS A 13 -1.36 -11.41 6.37
N GLN A 14 -2.12 -11.24 5.28
CA GLN A 14 -3.16 -12.17 4.88
C GLN A 14 -2.71 -13.03 3.69
N LYS A 15 -2.95 -14.35 3.79
CA LYS A 15 -2.90 -15.30 2.65
C LYS A 15 -4.02 -15.06 1.61
N VAL A 16 -4.82 -13.99 1.75
CA VAL A 16 -6.16 -13.84 1.14
C VAL A 16 -6.15 -13.37 -0.31
N ALA A 17 -5.01 -12.98 -0.87
CA ALA A 17 -4.89 -12.91 -2.32
C ALA A 17 -3.46 -13.27 -2.70
N SER A 18 -3.33 -14.36 -3.44
CA SER A 18 -2.16 -14.69 -4.27
C SER A 18 -1.52 -13.43 -4.86
N ASP A 19 -2.37 -12.51 -5.32
CA ASP A 19 -2.04 -11.27 -5.99
C ASP A 19 -1.28 -10.27 -5.11
N ILE A 20 -1.38 -10.33 -3.78
CA ILE A 20 -0.64 -9.44 -2.86
C ILE A 20 0.74 -10.03 -2.55
N ALA A 21 0.85 -11.36 -2.45
CA ALA A 21 2.12 -12.03 -2.20
C ALA A 21 3.14 -11.73 -3.31
N ASP A 22 2.67 -11.73 -4.56
CA ASP A 22 3.47 -11.38 -5.74
C ASP A 22 3.91 -9.90 -5.76
N LYS A 23 3.24 -9.05 -4.97
CA LYS A 23 3.51 -7.61 -4.87
C LYS A 23 4.38 -7.22 -3.68
N VAL A 24 4.78 -8.18 -2.84
CA VAL A 24 5.71 -7.92 -1.75
C VAL A 24 7.04 -7.45 -2.32
N GLY A 25 7.48 -6.27 -1.88
CA GLY A 25 8.69 -5.63 -2.39
C GLY A 25 8.47 -4.72 -3.60
N GLU A 26 7.31 -4.76 -4.27
CA GLU A 26 6.97 -3.81 -5.33
C GLU A 26 6.67 -2.42 -4.79
N LEU A 27 6.79 -1.44 -5.69
CA LEU A 27 6.46 -0.04 -5.44
C LEU A 27 5.07 0.28 -5.96
N GLY A 28 4.36 1.14 -5.23
CA GLY A 28 3.09 1.70 -5.67
C GLY A 28 2.90 3.11 -5.18
N VAL A 29 1.80 3.74 -5.61
CA VAL A 29 1.43 5.10 -5.23
C VAL A 29 0.12 5.07 -4.45
N ILE A 30 0.08 5.77 -3.32
CA ILE A 30 -1.17 5.94 -2.57
C ILE A 30 -2.15 6.76 -3.41
N LYS A 31 -3.31 6.20 -3.74
CA LYS A 31 -4.38 6.90 -4.46
C LYS A 31 -5.54 7.32 -3.55
N GLY A 32 -5.64 6.73 -2.37
CA GLY A 32 -6.74 7.03 -1.46
C GLY A 32 -6.59 6.35 -0.11
N ILE A 33 -7.48 6.74 0.81
CA ILE A 33 -7.62 6.15 2.13
C ILE A 33 -9.08 5.76 2.27
N LYS A 34 -9.34 4.53 2.72
CA LYS A 34 -10.68 4.00 2.93
C LYS A 34 -10.87 3.67 4.41
N PHE A 35 -11.94 4.20 4.97
CA PHE A 35 -12.36 3.87 6.34
C PHE A 35 -13.30 2.67 6.27
N ILE A 36 -12.93 1.57 6.92
CA ILE A 36 -13.81 0.38 7.05
C ILE A 36 -14.75 0.60 8.24
N ASN A 37 -14.22 1.12 9.35
CA ASN A 37 -14.96 1.56 10.51
C ASN A 37 -14.16 2.62 11.27
N SER A 38 -14.62 3.04 12.45
CA SER A 38 -13.93 4.05 13.27
C SER A 38 -12.54 3.63 13.78
N GLN A 39 -12.19 2.33 13.71
CA GLN A 39 -10.95 1.77 14.24
C GLN A 39 -10.05 1.18 13.16
N CYS A 40 -10.55 1.00 11.94
CA CYS A 40 -9.88 0.27 10.87
C CYS A 40 -9.86 1.11 9.59
N VAL A 41 -8.64 1.44 9.16
CA VAL A 41 -8.36 2.25 7.98
C VAL A 41 -7.45 1.47 7.05
N THR A 42 -7.80 1.44 5.78
CA THR A 42 -6.99 0.86 4.71
C THR A 42 -6.54 1.93 3.73
N ILE A 43 -5.45 1.65 3.03
CA ILE A 43 -4.81 2.53 2.08
C ILE A 43 -4.92 1.90 0.70
N ILE A 44 -5.39 2.68 -0.27
CA ILE A 44 -5.50 2.24 -1.66
C ILE A 44 -4.18 2.54 -2.34
N VAL A 45 -3.47 1.50 -2.76
CA VAL A 45 -2.20 1.58 -3.49
C VAL A 45 -2.43 1.14 -4.92
N GLU A 46 -1.99 1.97 -5.87
CA GLU A 46 -1.98 1.65 -7.30
C GLU A 46 -0.56 1.32 -7.76
N PHE A 47 -0.43 0.23 -8.51
CA PHE A 47 0.83 -0.26 -9.10
C PHE A 47 0.88 0.12 -10.59
N ASP A 48 2.06 -0.07 -11.20
CA ASP A 48 2.31 0.33 -12.60
C ASP A 48 1.41 -0.38 -13.62
N ASN A 49 0.94 -1.59 -13.32
CA ASN A 49 -0.02 -2.33 -14.14
C ASN A 49 -1.49 -1.90 -13.92
N HIS A 50 -1.71 -0.72 -13.31
CA HIS A 50 -3.02 -0.19 -12.91
C HIS A 50 -3.81 -1.06 -11.92
N THR A 51 -3.20 -2.11 -11.38
CA THR A 51 -3.81 -2.89 -10.30
C THR A 51 -3.89 -2.03 -9.06
N ARG A 52 -5.03 -2.10 -8.36
CA ARG A 52 -5.26 -1.40 -7.10
C ARG A 52 -5.52 -2.39 -5.99
N LEU A 53 -4.77 -2.27 -4.92
CA LEU A 53 -4.92 -3.12 -3.73
C LEU A 53 -5.21 -2.25 -2.51
N TRP A 54 -6.00 -2.80 -1.60
CA TRP A 54 -6.24 -2.21 -0.29
C TRP A 54 -5.28 -2.85 0.70
N MET A 55 -4.41 -2.02 1.27
CA MET A 55 -3.33 -2.44 2.13
C MET A 55 -3.50 -1.79 3.50
N PHE A 56 -3.09 -2.47 4.55
CA PHE A 56 -2.99 -1.84 5.86
C PHE A 56 -1.77 -0.91 5.92
N ARG A 57 -1.83 0.09 6.79
CA ARG A 57 -0.72 1.04 6.96
C ARG A 57 0.57 0.33 7.36
N GLU A 58 0.47 -0.70 8.20
CA GLU A 58 1.61 -1.44 8.76
C GLU A 58 2.30 -2.36 7.74
N GLU A 59 1.63 -2.63 6.62
CA GLU A 59 2.13 -3.44 5.50
C GLU A 59 2.96 -2.62 4.50
N LEU A 60 3.00 -1.30 4.67
CA LEU A 60 3.61 -0.38 3.72
C LEU A 60 4.78 0.39 4.33
N ILE A 61 5.84 0.57 3.54
CA ILE A 61 6.97 1.46 3.85
C ILE A 61 6.82 2.73 3.03
N CYS A 62 6.85 3.89 3.69
CA CYS A 62 6.93 5.18 3.02
C CYS A 62 8.32 5.36 2.40
N LEU A 63 8.38 5.58 1.09
CA LEU A 63 9.60 6.04 0.46
C LEU A 63 9.59 7.57 0.52
N ASN A 64 10.26 8.12 1.52
CA ASN A 64 10.60 9.52 1.49
C ASN A 64 11.84 9.67 0.61
N GLU A 65 11.76 10.51 -0.42
CA GLU A 65 12.95 11.11 -0.99
C GLU A 65 13.54 12.02 0.08
N LEU A 66 14.33 11.45 1.00
CA LEU A 66 15.29 12.23 1.74
C LEU A 66 16.29 12.73 0.70
N LYS A 67 16.01 13.90 0.12
CA LYS A 67 17.00 14.72 -0.55
C LYS A 67 17.98 15.17 0.52
N THR A 68 19.01 14.35 0.78
CA THR A 68 20.29 14.82 1.31
C THR A 68 21.02 15.64 0.26
#